data_AF-A0A4Y8KR56-F1
#
_entry.id   AF-A0A4Y8KR56-F1
#
_cell.length_a   1.000
_cell.length_b   1.000
_cell.length_c   1.000
_cell.angle_alpha   90.00
_cell.angle_beta   90.00
_cell.angle_gamma   90.00
#
_symmetry.space_group_name_H-M   'P 1'
#
loop_
_entity.id
_entity.type
_entity.pdbx_description
1 polymer ?
#
loop_
_entity_poly.entity_id
_entity_poly.type
_entity_poly.pdbx_seq_one_letter_code
_entity_poly.pdbx_strand_id
1 'polypeptide(L)'
;MPKGTAPKPGPVSLALAPLLNDAFLELLVTQKRFGEMLGGVPQSTVSLYLRGERAIDVDLFVTMCRVLSIDPVEVFAVAVRSTE
;
A
#
# COMPACT_ATOMS: atom_id res chain seq x y z
N MET A 1 -17.61 21.43 -6.71
CA MET A 1 -16.59 20.78 -7.54
C MET A 1 -16.94 19.31 -7.66
N PRO A 2 -17.01 18.72 -8.87
CA PRO A 2 -17.13 17.27 -8.98
C PRO A 2 -15.90 16.66 -8.32
N LYS A 3 -16.11 15.87 -7.24
CA LYS A 3 -15.05 15.08 -6.63
C LYS A 3 -14.69 14.01 -7.64
N GLY A 4 -13.59 14.20 -8.37
CA GLY A 4 -13.06 13.16 -9.25
C GLY A 4 -12.93 11.87 -8.47
N THR A 5 -13.58 10.80 -8.94
CA THR A 5 -13.48 9.47 -8.34
C THR A 5 -12.00 9.10 -8.30
N ALA A 6 -11.51 8.63 -7.15
CA ALA A 6 -10.12 8.17 -7.05
C ALA A 6 -9.85 7.14 -8.16
N PRO A 7 -8.67 7.20 -8.81
CA PRO A 7 -8.36 6.30 -9.91
C PRO A 7 -8.46 4.85 -9.44
N LYS A 8 -9.03 3.99 -10.31
CA LYS A 8 -9.09 2.56 -10.05
C LYS A 8 -7.66 2.02 -9.93
N PRO A 9 -7.40 1.10 -8.98
CA PRO A 9 -6.10 0.45 -8.83
C PRO A 9 -5.74 -0.30 -10.11
N GLY A 10 -4.53 -0.06 -10.61
CA GLY A 10 -3.97 -0.80 -11.75
C GLY A 10 -3.41 -2.16 -11.33
N PRO A 11 -2.96 -2.99 -12.29
CA PRO A 11 -2.44 -4.33 -12.03
C PRO A 11 -1.32 -4.36 -10.98
N VAL A 12 -0.39 -3.40 -11.05
CA VAL A 12 0.72 -3.30 -10.07
C VAL A 12 0.21 -2.96 -8.68
N SER A 13 -0.75 -2.02 -8.52
CA SER A 13 -1.33 -1.72 -7.20
C SER A 13 -2.06 -2.92 -6.61
N LEU A 14 -2.74 -3.72 -7.44
CA LEU A 14 -3.38 -4.96 -7.03
C LEU A 14 -2.36 -6.01 -6.58
N ALA A 15 -1.23 -6.13 -7.30
CA ALA A 15 -0.15 -7.06 -6.94
C ALA A 15 0.64 -6.62 -5.70
N LEU A 16 0.78 -5.31 -5.46
CA LEU A 16 1.43 -4.76 -4.27
C LEU A 16 0.61 -4.96 -2.99
N ALA A 17 -0.72 -4.87 -3.08
CA ALA A 17 -1.60 -4.95 -1.91
C ALA A 17 -1.39 -6.18 -1.01
N PRO A 18 -1.38 -7.43 -1.53
CA PRO A 18 -1.13 -8.60 -0.69
C PRO A 18 0.28 -8.59 -0.07
N LEU A 19 1.32 -8.20 -0.84
CA LEU A 19 2.70 -8.13 -0.33
C LEU A 19 2.84 -7.13 0.84
N LEU A 20 2.22 -5.96 0.70
CA LEU A 20 2.20 -4.93 1.73
C LEU A 20 1.34 -5.34 2.92
N ASN A 21 0.26 -6.08 2.70
CA ASN A 21 -0.61 -6.58 3.76
C ASN A 21 0.09 -7.67 4.58
N ASP A 22 0.79 -8.60 3.94
CA ASP A 22 1.54 -9.64 4.63
C ASP A 22 2.63 -9.03 5.52
N ALA A 23 3.43 -8.11 4.97
CA ALA A 23 4.43 -7.38 5.75
C ALA A 23 3.80 -6.52 6.87
N PHE A 24 2.61 -5.94 6.64
CA PHE A 24 1.89 -5.21 7.69
C PHE A 24 1.44 -6.11 8.84
N LEU A 25 1.01 -7.35 8.56
CA LEU A 25 0.58 -8.30 9.58
C LEU A 25 1.74 -8.70 10.51
N GLU A 26 2.97 -8.72 10.00
CA GLU A 26 4.18 -8.97 10.79
C GLU A 26 4.53 -7.84 11.78
N LEU A 27 4.08 -6.61 11.50
CA LEU A 27 4.36 -5.44 12.34
C LEU A 27 3.59 -5.47 13.68
N LEU A 28 2.54 -6.31 13.79
CA LEU A 28 1.70 -6.45 15.00
C LEU A 28 1.10 -5.13 15.52
N VAL A 29 0.85 -4.16 14.64
CA VAL A 29 0.20 -2.88 14.96
C VAL A 29 -1.18 -2.77 14.32
N THR A 30 -2.01 -1.87 14.85
CA THR A 30 -3.30 -1.56 14.22
C THR A 30 -3.13 -0.76 12.93
N GLN A 31 -4.08 -0.86 12.00
CA GLN A 31 -4.12 -0.02 10.79
C GLN A 31 -4.16 1.48 11.12
N LYS A 32 -4.73 1.86 12.27
CA LYS A 32 -4.72 3.25 12.76
C LYS A 32 -3.29 3.69 13.05
N ARG A 33 -2.56 2.88 13.83
CA ARG A 33 -1.17 3.19 14.19
C ARG A 33 -0.27 3.21 12.96
N PHE A 34 -0.46 2.25 12.04
CA PHE A 34 0.28 2.24 10.78
C PHE A 34 -0.01 3.50 9.96
N GLY A 35 -1.26 3.95 9.88
CA GLY A 35 -1.63 5.21 9.24
C GLY A 35 -0.94 6.45 9.85
N GLU A 36 -0.80 6.50 11.18
CA GLU A 36 -0.02 7.54 11.86
C GLU A 36 1.45 7.51 11.42
N MET A 37 2.06 6.32 11.30
CA MET A 37 3.44 6.15 10.84
C MET A 37 3.65 6.56 9.38
N LEU A 38 2.61 6.46 8.55
CA LEU A 38 2.61 6.90 7.15
C LEU A 38 2.39 8.42 6.98
N GLY A 39 2.46 9.21 8.06
CA GLY A 39 2.24 10.65 8.01
C GLY A 39 0.79 11.08 8.22
N GLY A 40 0.02 10.30 9.00
CA GLY A 40 -1.36 10.65 9.36
C GLY A 40 -2.41 10.18 8.34
N VAL A 41 -2.13 9.10 7.62
CA VAL A 41 -3.09 8.48 6.71
C VAL A 41 -4.25 7.89 7.53
N PRO A 42 -5.53 8.20 7.20
CA PRO A 42 -6.67 7.64 7.92
C PRO A 42 -6.71 6.12 7.86
N GLN A 43 -7.10 5.45 8.95
CA GLN A 43 -7.24 3.99 9.00
C GLN A 43 -8.10 3.43 7.85
N SER A 44 -9.21 4.11 7.52
CA SER A 44 -10.07 3.70 6.40
C SER A 44 -9.33 3.72 5.07
N THR A 45 -8.43 4.68 4.87
CA THR A 45 -7.61 4.79 3.66
C THR A 45 -6.50 3.75 3.63
N VAL A 46 -5.84 3.48 4.76
CA VAL A 46 -4.90 2.35 4.90
C VAL A 46 -5.57 1.03 4.50
N SER A 47 -6.78 0.80 5.00
CA SER A 47 -7.59 -0.37 4.68
C SER A 47 -7.81 -0.54 3.17
N LEU A 48 -8.05 0.55 2.44
CA LEU A 48 -8.24 0.51 0.99
C LEU A 48 -6.94 0.12 0.26
N TYR A 49 -5.78 0.61 0.71
CA TYR A 49 -4.50 0.25 0.10
C TYR A 49 -4.16 -1.22 0.31
N LEU A 50 -4.31 -1.72 1.54
CA LEU A 50 -3.98 -3.11 1.88
C LEU A 50 -4.93 -4.13 1.23
N ARG A 51 -6.15 -3.73 0.89
CA ARG A 51 -7.09 -4.56 0.10
C ARG A 51 -6.95 -4.40 -1.41
N GLY A 52 -6.09 -3.51 -1.89
CA GLY A 52 -5.98 -3.20 -3.32
C GLY A 52 -7.23 -2.53 -3.89
N GLU A 53 -8.03 -1.86 -3.07
CA GLU A 53 -9.24 -1.12 -3.49
C GLU A 53 -8.92 0.32 -3.92
N ARG A 54 -7.68 0.77 -3.70
CA ARG A 54 -7.19 2.11 -4.06
C ARG A 54 -5.81 2.02 -4.68
N ALA A 55 -5.58 2.82 -5.72
CA ALA A 55 -4.27 2.93 -6.35
C ALA A 55 -3.21 3.42 -5.35
N ILE A 56 -2.03 2.81 -5.41
CA ILE A 56 -0.86 3.17 -4.59
C ILE A 56 0.10 3.89 -5.53
N ASP A 57 0.41 5.16 -5.23
CA ASP A 57 1.45 5.90 -5.94
C ASP A 57 2.86 5.51 -5.43
N VAL A 58 3.89 5.88 -6.19
CA VAL A 58 5.28 5.47 -5.92
C VAL A 58 5.80 6.01 -4.59
N ASP A 59 5.45 7.25 -4.22
CA ASP A 59 5.94 7.87 -2.98
C ASP A 59 5.30 7.21 -1.76
N LEU A 60 4.00 6.94 -1.83
CA LEU A 60 3.27 6.19 -0.81
C LEU A 60 3.83 4.77 -0.70
N PHE A 61 4.05 4.08 -1.83
CA PHE A 61 4.63 2.74 -1.84
C PHE A 61 6.00 2.70 -1.14
N VAL A 62 6.91 3.59 -1.51
CA VAL A 62 8.24 3.70 -0.89
C VAL A 62 8.12 4.01 0.60
N THR A 63 7.19 4.87 0.98
CA THR A 63 6.93 5.21 2.40
C THR A 63 6.41 4.00 3.17
N MET A 64 5.48 3.23 2.62
CA MET A 64 4.98 2.00 3.22
C MET A 64 6.12 0.99 3.40
N CYS A 65 6.95 0.77 2.39
CA CYS A 65 8.10 -0.13 2.48
C CYS A 65 9.09 0.28 3.58
N ARG A 66 9.38 1.57 3.71
CA ARG A 66 10.25 2.08 4.79
C ARG A 66 9.67 1.82 6.18
N VAL A 67 8.37 2.06 6.38
CA VAL A 67 7.71 1.81 7.66
C VAL A 67 7.68 0.31 7.98
N LEU A 68 7.49 -0.53 6.96
CA LEU A 68 7.47 -1.98 7.06
C LEU A 68 8.88 -2.61 7.11
N SER A 69 9.94 -1.82 6.98
CA SER A 69 11.33 -2.29 6.92
C SER A 69 11.60 -3.35 5.84
N ILE A 70 10.98 -3.18 4.66
CA ILE A 70 11.15 -4.04 3.48
C ILE A 70 11.76 -3.25 2.32
N ASP A 71 12.49 -3.92 1.41
CA ASP A 71 13.08 -3.26 0.24
C ASP A 71 12.01 -2.97 -0.83
N PRO A 72 11.73 -1.70 -1.17
CA PRO A 72 10.78 -1.38 -2.22
C PRO A 72 11.19 -1.92 -3.61
N VAL A 73 12.49 -2.10 -3.90
CA VAL A 73 12.94 -2.64 -5.19
C VAL A 73 12.54 -4.11 -5.32
N GLU A 74 12.78 -4.92 -4.28
CA GLU A 74 12.42 -6.33 -4.26
C GLU A 74 10.90 -6.52 -4.36
N VAL A 75 10.14 -5.77 -3.54
CA VAL A 75 8.68 -5.83 -3.52
C VAL A 75 8.08 -5.44 -4.86
N PHE A 76 8.59 -4.36 -5.48
CA PHE A 76 8.11 -3.92 -6.79
C PHE A 76 8.44 -4.93 -7.88
N ALA A 77 9.65 -5.51 -7.86
CA ALA A 77 10.04 -6.53 -8.83
C ALA A 77 9.17 -7.79 -8.73
N VAL A 78 8.81 -8.21 -7.51
CA VAL A 78 7.84 -9.31 -7.29
C VAL A 78 6.46 -8.93 -7.84
N ALA A 79 5.97 -7.73 -7.52
CA ALA A 79 4.65 -7.29 -7.98
C ALA A 79 4.54 -7.24 -9.51
N VAL A 80 5.56 -6.73 -10.21
CA VAL A 80 5.56 -6.65 -11.68
C VAL A 80 5.54 -8.04 -12.33
N ARG A 81 6.35 -8.98 -11.83
CA ARG A 81 6.35 -10.38 -12.34
C ARG A 81 5.01 -11.09 -12.14
N SER A 82 4.26 -10.71 -11.11
CA SER A 82 2.93 -11.27 -10.83
C SER A 82 1.82 -10.72 -11.73
N THR A 83 2.13 -9.74 -12.60
CA THR A 83 1.18 -9.14 -13.56
C THR A 83 1.35 -9.65 -15.00
N GLU A 84 2.37 -10.48 -15.24
CA GLU A 84 2.61 -11.17 -16.52
C GLU A 84 1.70 -12.40 -16.65
#